data_AF-A0A7X4LJP6-F1
#
_entry.id   AF-A0A7X4LJP6-F1
#
_cell.length_a   1.000
_cell.length_b   1.000
_cell.length_c   1.000
_cell.angle_alpha   90.00
_cell.angle_beta   90.00
_cell.angle_gamma   90.00
#
_symmetry.space_group_name_H-M   'P 1'
#
loop_
_entity.id
_entity.type
_entity.pdbx_description
1 polymer ?
#
loop_
_entity_poly.entity_id
_entity_poly.type
_entity_poly.pdbx_seq_one_letter_code
_entity_poly.pdbx_strand_id
1 'polypeptide(L)'
;MHLLQASTTWRVTALGSVLLVLFAGAYIPEVGKLAWPWHFQLHFLAFMIVGGVISWTMSSIGWRWHTFIAVLIPLAHETCEIWGHSHGLETKDIAIDVVGSLAGVLLINLYQRMVKAQ
;
A
#
# COMPACT_ATOMS: atom_id res chain seq x y z
N MET A 1 -3.43 18.21 13.98
CA MET A 1 -2.94 17.05 14.75
C MET A 1 -1.78 16.44 13.95
N HIS A 2 -0.58 16.39 14.52
CA HIS A 2 0.58 15.91 13.77
C HIS A 2 0.41 14.39 13.51
N LEU A 3 0.73 13.87 12.31
CA LEU A 3 0.57 12.42 12.00
C LEU A 3 1.26 11.53 13.04
N LEU A 4 2.37 12.00 13.61
CA LEU A 4 3.11 11.32 14.67
C LEU A 4 2.39 11.26 16.03
N GLN A 5 1.40 12.11 16.26
CA GLN A 5 0.63 12.17 17.51
C GLN A 5 -0.64 11.29 17.46
N ALA A 6 -0.97 10.71 16.31
CA ALA A 6 -2.08 9.77 16.21
C ALA A 6 -1.85 8.54 17.10
N SER A 7 -2.89 8.14 17.84
CA SER A 7 -2.86 6.96 18.69
C SER A 7 -2.65 5.68 17.88
N THR A 8 -2.11 4.64 18.53
CA THR A 8 -1.92 3.32 17.90
C THR A 8 -3.22 2.79 17.32
N THR A 9 -4.33 2.93 18.03
CA THR A 9 -5.67 2.54 17.55
C THR A 9 -5.99 3.20 16.22
N TRP A 10 -5.77 4.53 16.11
CA TRP A 10 -6.09 5.25 14.88
C TRP A 10 -5.23 4.82 13.69
N ARG A 11 -3.93 4.57 13.93
CA ARG A 11 -3.01 4.08 12.90
C ARG A 11 -3.40 2.69 12.41
N VAL A 12 -3.70 1.77 13.33
CA VAL A 12 -4.12 0.41 13.01
C VAL A 12 -5.47 0.42 12.28
N THR A 13 -6.43 1.25 12.70
CA THR A 13 -7.69 1.43 11.99
C THR A 13 -7.45 1.93 10.57
N ALA A 14 -6.60 2.94 10.38
CA ALA A 14 -6.28 3.45 9.05
C ALA A 14 -5.64 2.37 8.16
N LEU A 15 -4.69 1.60 8.68
CA LEU A 15 -4.09 0.47 7.98
C LEU A 15 -5.15 -0.57 7.61
N GLY A 16 -6.00 -0.98 8.56
CA GLY A 16 -7.09 -1.92 8.34
C GLY A 16 -8.05 -1.45 7.25
N SER A 17 -8.45 -0.18 7.28
CA SER A 17 -9.34 0.41 6.26
C SER A 17 -8.71 0.42 4.87
N VAL A 18 -7.44 0.82 4.76
CA VAL A 18 -6.73 0.84 3.46
C VAL A 18 -6.61 -0.56 2.89
N LEU A 19 -6.23 -1.55 3.71
CA LEU A 19 -6.14 -2.94 3.26
C LEU A 19 -7.52 -3.51 2.90
N LEU A 20 -8.56 -3.23 3.69
CA LEU A 20 -9.91 -3.68 3.39
C LEU A 20 -10.39 -3.15 2.04
N VAL A 21 -10.20 -1.86 1.76
CA VAL A 21 -10.58 -1.26 0.48
C VAL A 21 -9.78 -1.87 -0.68
N LEU A 22 -8.47 -2.00 -0.52
CA LEU A 22 -7.58 -2.58 -1.54
C LEU A 22 -8.01 -4.01 -1.91
N PHE A 23 -8.14 -4.88 -0.92
CA PHE A 23 -8.48 -6.28 -1.15
C PHE A 23 -9.93 -6.48 -1.55
N ALA A 24 -10.89 -5.70 -1.02
CA ALA A 24 -12.26 -5.76 -1.49
C ALA A 24 -12.38 -5.35 -2.97
N GLY A 25 -11.64 -4.30 -3.38
CA GLY A 25 -11.61 -3.85 -4.77
C GLY A 25 -11.12 -4.93 -5.74
N ALA A 26 -10.14 -5.75 -5.33
CA ALA A 26 -9.62 -6.87 -6.11
C ALA A 26 -10.70 -7.92 -6.50
N TYR A 27 -11.80 -7.99 -5.74
CA TYR A 27 -12.92 -8.90 -6.02
C TYR A 27 -14.09 -8.26 -6.77
N ILE A 28 -14.01 -6.96 -7.12
CA ILE A 28 -15.07 -6.22 -7.81
C ILE A 28 -14.61 -5.87 -9.23
N PRO A 29 -15.01 -6.63 -10.26
CA PRO A 29 -14.56 -6.42 -11.64
C PRO A 29 -14.86 -5.02 -12.21
N GLU A 30 -15.92 -4.37 -11.71
CA GLU A 30 -16.28 -3.01 -12.09
C GLU A 30 -15.18 -2.00 -11.73
N VAL A 31 -14.45 -2.23 -10.63
CA VAL A 31 -13.34 -1.36 -10.21
C VAL A 31 -12.21 -1.42 -11.24
N GLY A 32 -11.81 -2.63 -11.68
CA GLY A 32 -10.79 -2.81 -12.71
C GLY A 32 -11.19 -2.18 -14.05
N LYS A 33 -12.46 -2.34 -14.46
CA LYS A 33 -12.97 -1.72 -15.71
C LYS A 33 -12.96 -0.19 -15.66
N LEU A 34 -13.34 0.40 -14.54
CA LEU A 34 -13.31 1.86 -14.36
C LEU A 34 -11.88 2.40 -14.27
N ALA A 35 -10.97 1.62 -13.69
CA ALA A 35 -9.56 1.96 -13.52
C ALA A 35 -8.76 1.88 -14.83
N TRP A 36 -9.23 1.14 -15.84
CA TRP A 36 -8.48 0.77 -17.04
C TRP A 36 -7.58 1.87 -17.67
N PRO A 37 -8.05 3.13 -17.89
CA PRO A 37 -7.21 4.18 -18.49
C PRO A 37 -6.06 4.65 -17.59
N TRP A 38 -6.20 4.43 -16.28
CA TRP A 38 -5.30 4.85 -15.23
C TRP A 38 -4.73 3.67 -14.45
N HIS A 39 -4.87 2.44 -14.98
CA HIS A 39 -4.61 1.18 -14.27
C HIS A 39 -3.28 1.23 -13.52
N PHE A 40 -2.19 1.43 -14.26
CA PHE A 40 -0.84 1.50 -13.70
C PHE A 40 -0.64 2.65 -12.70
N GLN A 41 -1.22 3.82 -12.95
CA GLN A 41 -1.12 4.98 -12.07
C GLN A 41 -1.86 4.76 -10.76
N LEU A 42 -3.03 4.10 -10.82
CA LEU A 42 -3.85 3.78 -9.66
C LEU A 42 -3.21 2.67 -8.83
N HIS A 43 -2.67 1.63 -9.47
CA HIS A 43 -1.82 0.61 -8.84
C HIS A 43 -0.66 1.28 -8.08
N PHE A 44 0.17 2.06 -8.77
CA PHE A 44 1.28 2.77 -8.15
C PHE A 44 0.84 3.63 -6.96
N LEU A 45 -0.21 4.45 -7.14
CA LEU A 45 -0.71 5.36 -6.11
C LEU A 45 -1.29 4.61 -4.90
N ALA A 46 -2.12 3.58 -5.14
CA ALA A 46 -2.74 2.77 -4.11
C ALA A 46 -1.66 2.11 -3.24
N PHE A 47 -0.67 1.51 -3.88
CA PHE A 47 0.41 0.86 -3.15
C PHE A 47 1.36 1.84 -2.48
N MET A 48 1.59 3.02 -3.06
CA MET A 48 2.31 4.10 -2.36
C MET A 48 1.59 4.52 -1.07
N ILE A 49 0.26 4.60 -1.08
CA ILE A 49 -0.53 4.86 0.13
C ILE A 49 -0.38 3.71 1.13
N VAL A 50 -0.51 2.45 0.67
CA VAL A 50 -0.36 1.25 1.50
C VAL A 50 1.01 1.22 2.19
N GLY A 51 2.10 1.33 1.44
CA GLY A 51 3.46 1.35 1.96
C GLY A 51 3.71 2.49 2.95
N GLY A 52 3.18 3.67 2.66
CA GLY A 52 3.22 4.81 3.57
C GLY A 52 2.49 4.55 4.89
N VAL A 53 1.25 4.04 4.82
CA VAL A 53 0.43 3.74 6.00
C VAL A 53 1.04 2.61 6.83
N ILE A 54 1.65 1.60 6.21
CA ILE A 54 2.41 0.54 6.92
C ILE A 54 3.58 1.15 7.68
N SER A 55 4.42 1.94 6.99
CA SER A 55 5.58 2.56 7.61
C SER A 55 5.21 3.54 8.72
N TRP A 56 4.06 4.21 8.60
CA TRP A 56 3.54 5.13 9.62
C TRP A 56 2.97 4.37 10.83
N THR A 57 2.21 3.32 10.57
CA THR A 57 1.58 2.49 11.62
C THR A 57 2.62 1.74 12.43
N MET A 58 3.61 1.17 11.74
CA MET A 58 4.63 0.35 12.35
C MET A 58 5.94 1.12 12.50
N SER A 59 5.92 2.38 12.92
CA SER A 59 7.13 3.22 12.97
C SER A 59 8.22 2.74 13.94
N SER A 60 7.92 1.75 14.79
CA SER A 60 8.84 1.18 15.78
C SER A 60 9.57 -0.08 15.31
N ILE A 61 9.14 -0.72 14.21
CA ILE A 61 9.82 -1.91 13.67
C ILE A 61 10.94 -1.51 12.72
N GLY A 62 11.95 -2.37 12.60
CA GLY A 62 13.08 -2.14 11.70
C GLY A 62 12.65 -2.09 10.22
N TRP A 63 13.33 -1.26 9.43
CA TRP A 63 13.03 -1.00 8.01
C TRP A 63 12.90 -2.28 7.15
N ARG A 64 13.64 -3.34 7.48
CA ARG A 64 13.57 -4.64 6.78
C ARG A 64 12.16 -5.22 6.79
N TRP A 65 11.43 -5.05 7.89
CA TRP A 65 10.07 -5.54 8.02
C TRP A 65 9.08 -4.68 7.23
N HIS A 66 9.29 -3.36 7.16
CA HIS A 66 8.50 -2.51 6.26
C HIS A 66 8.67 -2.95 4.81
N THR A 67 9.91 -3.15 4.36
CA THR A 67 10.21 -3.60 3.00
C THR A 67 9.63 -4.97 2.71
N PHE A 68 9.74 -5.92 3.65
CA PHE A 68 9.17 -7.26 3.48
C PHE A 68 7.64 -7.21 3.31
N ILE A 69 6.94 -6.51 4.19
CA ILE A 69 5.47 -6.37 4.12
C ILE A 69 5.06 -5.58 2.87
N ALA A 70 5.83 -4.54 2.52
CA ALA A 70 5.62 -3.71 1.33
C ALA A 70 5.71 -4.50 0.01
N VAL A 71 6.42 -5.63 -0.01
CA VAL A 71 6.48 -6.55 -1.15
C VAL A 71 5.38 -7.63 -1.05
N LEU A 72 5.12 -8.14 0.15
CA LEU A 72 4.16 -9.22 0.36
C LEU A 72 2.73 -8.82 0.02
N ILE A 73 2.31 -7.59 0.33
CA ILE A 73 0.95 -7.12 0.09
C ILE A 73 0.64 -6.98 -1.41
N PRO A 74 1.49 -6.35 -2.25
CA PRO A 74 1.36 -6.41 -3.71
C PRO A 74 1.14 -7.81 -4.28
N LEU A 75 1.98 -8.77 -3.86
CA LEU A 75 1.88 -10.15 -4.33
C LEU A 75 0.55 -10.80 -3.94
N ALA A 76 0.10 -10.56 -2.69
CA ALA A 76 -1.18 -11.06 -2.23
C ALA A 76 -2.36 -10.41 -2.98
N HIS A 77 -2.29 -9.10 -3.26
CA HIS A 77 -3.32 -8.38 -3.99
C HIS A 77 -3.47 -8.87 -5.42
N GLU A 78 -2.38 -8.99 -6.16
CA GLU A 78 -2.39 -9.55 -7.52
C GLU A 78 -2.98 -10.98 -7.52
N THR A 79 -2.64 -11.79 -6.51
CA THR A 79 -3.22 -13.13 -6.37
C THR A 79 -4.75 -13.08 -6.18
N CYS A 80 -5.25 -12.09 -5.45
CA CYS A 80 -6.68 -11.85 -5.30
C CYS A 80 -7.33 -11.39 -6.61
N GLU A 81 -6.68 -10.52 -7.39
CA GLU A 81 -7.22 -10.04 -8.68
C GLU A 81 -7.29 -11.15 -9.74
N ILE A 82 -6.31 -12.05 -9.78
CA ILE A 82 -6.39 -13.27 -10.62
C ILE A 82 -7.67 -14.05 -10.31
N TRP A 83 -8.02 -14.17 -9.03
CA TRP A 83 -9.20 -14.92 -8.61
C TRP A 83 -10.49 -14.13 -8.83
N GLY A 84 -10.47 -12.82 -8.61
CA GLY A 84 -11.64 -11.94 -8.68
C GLY A 84 -12.02 -11.49 -10.09
N HIS A 85 -11.04 -11.16 -10.91
CA HIS A 85 -11.23 -10.62 -12.26
C HIS A 85 -10.95 -11.65 -13.36
N SER A 86 -10.47 -12.86 -13.01
CA SER A 86 -10.17 -13.96 -13.95
C SER A 86 -9.15 -13.60 -15.04
N HIS A 87 -8.22 -12.69 -14.75
CA HIS A 87 -7.09 -12.38 -15.63
C HIS A 87 -5.82 -13.13 -15.18
N GLY A 88 -4.82 -13.20 -16.06
CA GLY A 88 -3.56 -13.88 -15.77
C GLY A 88 -2.67 -13.08 -14.82
N LEU A 89 -1.64 -13.71 -14.25
CA LEU A 89 -0.63 -13.02 -13.44
C LEU A 89 0.11 -11.97 -14.29
N GLU A 90 -0.08 -10.69 -13.98
CA GLU A 90 0.57 -9.58 -14.66
C GLU A 90 1.81 -9.16 -13.88
N THR A 91 2.96 -9.73 -14.23
CA THR A 91 4.24 -9.42 -13.55
C THR A 91 4.61 -7.93 -13.57
N LYS A 92 4.06 -7.18 -14.52
CA LYS A 92 4.19 -5.73 -14.60
C LYS A 92 3.44 -5.02 -13.47
N ASP A 93 2.25 -5.49 -13.10
CA ASP A 93 1.42 -4.89 -12.06
C ASP A 93 2.05 -5.10 -10.69
N ILE A 94 2.49 -6.34 -10.42
CA ILE A 94 3.29 -6.66 -9.24
C ILE A 94 4.50 -5.71 -9.11
N ALA A 95 5.24 -5.49 -10.21
CA ALA A 95 6.41 -4.63 -10.18
C ALA A 95 6.04 -3.18 -9.84
N ILE A 96 4.96 -2.66 -10.42
CA ILE A 96 4.47 -1.30 -10.19
C ILE A 96 3.99 -1.15 -8.74
N ASP A 97 3.27 -2.13 -8.22
CA ASP A 97 2.75 -2.16 -6.86
C ASP A 97 3.88 -2.20 -5.83
N VAL A 98 4.88 -3.04 -6.06
CA VAL A 98 6.08 -3.09 -5.22
C VAL A 98 6.80 -1.74 -5.23
N VAL A 99 7.02 -1.15 -6.41
CA VAL A 99 7.71 0.14 -6.53
C VAL A 99 6.91 1.26 -5.87
N GLY A 100 5.58 1.29 -6.04
CA GLY A 100 4.69 2.21 -5.33
C GLY A 100 4.81 2.07 -3.82
N SER A 101 4.67 0.85 -3.31
CA SER A 101 4.76 0.54 -1.88
C SER A 101 6.10 0.94 -1.27
N LEU A 102 7.21 0.67 -1.94
CA LEU A 102 8.54 1.12 -1.51
C LEU A 102 8.68 2.65 -1.52
N ALA A 103 8.13 3.33 -2.52
CA ALA A 103 8.10 4.79 -2.55
C ALA A 103 7.32 5.37 -1.36
N GLY A 104 6.18 4.77 -1.02
CA GLY A 104 5.39 5.13 0.15
C GLY A 104 6.15 4.98 1.47
N VAL A 105 6.81 3.84 1.64
CA VAL A 105 7.70 3.58 2.80
C VAL A 105 8.80 4.65 2.88
N LEU A 106 9.46 4.94 1.77
CA LEU A 106 10.55 5.94 1.73
C LEU A 106 10.04 7.33 2.12
N LEU A 107 8.94 7.80 1.53
CA LEU A 107 8.38 9.13 1.77
C LEU A 107 8.02 9.33 3.25
N ILE A 108 7.36 8.35 3.87
CA ILE A 108 7.00 8.43 5.28
C ILE A 108 8.24 8.37 6.17
N ASN A 109 9.22 7.52 5.88
CA ASN A 109 10.47 7.50 6.64
C ASN A 109 11.21 8.85 6.58
N LEU A 110 11.29 9.47 5.39
CA LEU A 110 11.90 10.79 5.23
C LEU A 110 11.13 11.85 6.03
N TYR A 111 9.80 11.87 5.92
CA TYR A 111 8.94 12.79 6.68
C TYR A 111 9.15 12.66 8.19
N GLN A 112 9.15 11.44 8.72
CA GLN A 112 9.36 11.20 10.15
C GLN A 112 10.75 11.65 10.63
N ARG A 113 11.79 11.51 9.79
CA ARG A 113 13.14 11.99 10.09
C ARG A 113 13.21 13.52 10.13
N MET A 114 12.60 14.18 9.15
CA MET A 114 12.57 15.66 9.09
C MET A 114 11.88 16.25 10.32
N VAL A 115 10.76 15.67 10.74
CA VAL A 115 10.03 16.16 11.92
C VAL A 115 10.81 15.92 13.22
N LYS A 116 11.50 14.79 13.36
CA LYS A 116 12.31 14.50 14.56
C LYS A 116 13.57 15.37 14.68
N ALA A 117 14.03 15.96 13.56
CA ALA A 117 15.20 16.82 13.52
C ALA A 117 14.89 18.29 13.88
N GLN A 118 13.60 18.66 13.97
CA GLN A 118 13.11 19.96 14.43
C GLN A 118 12.87 19.94 15.94
#